data_AF-A0A521KY18-F1
#
_entry.id   AF-A0A521KY18-F1
#
_cell.length_a   1.000
_cell.length_b   1.000
_cell.length_c   1.000
_cell.angle_alpha   90.00
_cell.angle_beta   90.00
_cell.angle_gamma   90.00
#
_symmetry.space_group_name_H-M   'P 1'
#
loop_
_entity.id
_entity.type
_entity.pdbx_description
1 polymer ?
#
loop_
_entity_poly.entity_id
_entity_poly.type
_entity_poly.pdbx_seq_one_letter_code
_entity_poly.pdbx_strand_id
1 'polypeptide(L)' 'VVGEAVVAFEVANAMIEKFGGDNLEEMKRNYDAYQAYVKAF' A
#
# COMPACT_ATOMS: atom_id res chain seq x y z
N VAL A 1 -5.27 21.49 -8.53
CA VAL A 1 -5.00 20.35 -7.63
C VAL A 1 -3.60 19.83 -7.96
N VAL A 2 -2.60 20.15 -7.13
CA VAL A 2 -1.19 19.71 -7.36
C VAL A 2 -0.68 18.94 -6.16
N GLY A 3 -0.90 19.44 -4.94
CA GLY A 3 -0.50 18.76 -3.71
C GLY A 3 -1.08 17.34 -3.59
N GLU A 4 -2.37 17.15 -3.87
CA GLU A 4 -3.02 15.83 -3.79
C GLU A 4 -2.42 14.82 -4.78
N ALA A 5 -2.02 15.27 -5.98
CA ALA A 5 -1.39 14.41 -6.97
C ALA A 5 0.01 13.97 -6.54
N VAL A 6 0.80 14.88 -5.98
CA VAL A 6 2.13 14.57 -5.43
C VAL A 6 2.00 13.59 -4.26
N VAL A 7 1.06 13.85 -3.33
CA VAL A 7 0.82 12.96 -2.18
C VAL A 7 0.38 11.57 -2.64
N ALA A 8 -0.54 11.47 -3.62
CA ALA A 8 -0.97 10.18 -4.13
C ALA A 8 0.20 9.38 -4.74
N PHE A 9 1.12 10.05 -5.44
CA PHE A 9 2.29 9.42 -6.03
C PHE A 9 3.25 8.89 -4.95
N GLU A 10 3.55 9.70 -3.93
CA GLU A 10 4.42 9.26 -2.84
C GLU A 10 3.80 8.15 -1.99
N VAL A 11 2.49 8.20 -1.75
CA VAL A 11 1.77 7.10 -1.08
C VAL A 11 1.83 5.82 -1.92
N ALA A 12 1.65 5.91 -3.25
CA ALA A 12 1.76 4.75 -4.13
C ALA A 12 3.18 4.14 -4.10
N ASN A 13 4.23 4.97 -4.11
CA ASN A 13 5.62 4.49 -3.96
C ASN A 13 5.83 3.74 -2.65
N ALA A 14 5.36 4.31 -1.53
CA ALA A 14 5.45 3.67 -0.21
C ALA A 14 4.65 2.34 -0.15
N MET A 15 3.50 2.28 -0.83
CA MET A 15 2.71 1.03 -0.94
C MET A 15 3.48 -0.06 -1.69
N ILE A 16 4.16 0.28 -2.80
CA ILE A 16 4.99 -0.67 -3.55
C ILE A 16 6.17 -1.14 -2.70
N GLU A 17 6.88 -0.23 -2.03
CA GLU A 17 8.03 -0.58 -1.20
C GLU A 17 7.65 -1.51 -0.04
N LYS A 18 6.51 -1.24 0.61
CA LYS A 18 6.08 -2.01 1.79
C LYS A 18 5.41 -3.34 1.43
N PHE A 19 4.53 -3.34 0.43
CA PHE A 19 3.65 -4.47 0.14
C PHE A 19 4.08 -5.27 -1.10
N GLY A 20 4.85 -4.67 -2.00
CA GLY A 20 5.35 -5.34 -3.21
C GLY A 20 4.24 -6.00 -4.04
N GLY A 21 4.60 -7.12 -4.68
CA GLY A 21 3.71 -7.94 -5.49
C GLY A 21 3.80 -7.66 -6.98
N ASP A 22 3.65 -8.70 -7.80
CA ASP A 22 3.76 -8.60 -9.26
C ASP A 22 2.44 -8.13 -9.90
N ASN A 23 1.35 -8.13 -9.12
CA ASN A 23 0.05 -7.64 -9.53
C ASN A 23 -0.73 -7.04 -8.35
N LEU A 24 -1.79 -6.30 -8.67
CA LEU A 24 -2.61 -5.60 -7.66
C LEU A 24 -3.33 -6.56 -6.70
N GLU A 25 -3.73 -7.75 -7.14
CA GLU A 25 -4.39 -8.72 -6.26
C GLU A 25 -3.42 -9.24 -5.19
N GLU A 26 -2.17 -9.48 -5.56
CA GLU A 26 -1.11 -9.87 -4.63
C GLU A 26 -0.78 -8.76 -3.63
N MET A 27 -0.56 -7.54 -4.12
CA MET A 27 -0.32 -6.38 -3.25
C MET A 27 -1.48 -6.19 -2.25
N LYS A 28 -2.73 -6.36 -2.70
CA LYS A 28 -3.91 -6.27 -1.84
C LYS A 28 -3.93 -7.35 -0.76
N ARG A 29 -3.62 -8.61 -1.09
CA ARG A 29 -3.51 -9.68 -0.09
C ARG A 29 -2.43 -9.37 0.95
N ASN A 30 -1.28 -8.84 0.53
CA ASN A 30 -0.20 -8.45 1.44
C ASN A 30 -0.64 -7.31 2.38
N TYR A 31 -1.34 -6.31 1.84
CA TYR A 31 -1.94 -5.23 2.62
C TYR A 31 -2.97 -5.75 3.65
N ASP A 32 -3.91 -6.60 3.21
CA ASP A 32 -4.96 -7.15 4.07
C ASP A 32 -4.38 -8.01 5.21
N ALA A 33 -3.36 -8.82 4.91
CA ALA A 33 -2.63 -9.61 5.91
C ALA A 33 -1.95 -8.72 6.96
N TYR A 34 -1.29 -7.63 6.51
CA TYR A 34 -0.68 -6.67 7.43
C TYR A 34 -1.72 -5.95 8.30
N GLN A 35 -2.85 -5.55 7.71
CA GLN A 35 -3.97 -4.94 8.46
C GLN A 35 -4.52 -5.89 9.53
N ALA A 36 -4.66 -7.18 9.23
CA ALA A 36 -5.08 -8.18 10.20
C ALA A 36 -4.07 -8.31 11.36
N TYR A 37 -2.77 -8.34 11.06
CA TYR A 37 -1.71 -8.35 12.06
C TYR A 37 -1.74 -7.11 12.96
N VAL A 38 -1.84 -5.91 12.39
CA VAL A 38 -1.87 -4.65 13.15
C VAL A 38 -3.11 -4.57 14.05
N LYS A 39 -4.26 -5.09 13.62
CA LYS A 39 -5.49 -5.12 14.43
C LYS A 39 -5.46 -6.14 15.56
N ALA A 40 -4.62 -7.17 15.45
CA ALA A 40 -4.45 -8.20 16.46
C ALA A 40 -3.35 -7.86 17.49
N PHE A 41 -2.61 -6.77 17.26
CA PHE A 41 -1.69 -6.15 18.21
C PHE A 41 -2.44 -5.29 19.23
#